data_AF-G1RU97-F1
#
_entry.id   AF-G1RU97-F1
#
_cell.length_a   1.000
_cell.length_b   1.000
_cell.length_c   1.000
_cell.angle_alpha   90.00
_cell.angle_beta   90.00
_cell.angle_gamma   90.00
#
_symmetry.space_group_name_H-M   'P 1'
#
loop_
_entity.id
_entity.type
_entity.pdbx_description
1 polymer ?
#
loop_
_entity_poly.entity_id
_entity_poly.type
_entity_poly.pdbx_seq_one_letter_code
_entity_poly.pdbx_strand_id
1 'polypeptide(L)'
;MPAVLERLSRSNSTSQAFAEVLRLPKQQLRKLLYPLQEVERFLAPHGRQDLHLRIFDPSPEDLARADNVFTATERNRIDYVSSAVRIDHAPDLPRPEVCFIGRSNVGKSSLIKALFSLAPEVEVREREENIFISG
;
A
#
# COMPACT_ATOMS: atom_id res chain seq x y z
N MET A 1 16.16 -0.09 15.27
CA MET A 1 14.85 -0.62 14.84
C MET A 1 13.84 -0.79 15.98
N PRO A 2 14.13 -1.45 17.13
CA PRO A 2 13.10 -1.71 18.16
C PRO A 2 12.56 -0.45 18.85
N ALA A 3 13.46 0.47 19.24
CA ALA A 3 13.09 1.66 20.01
C ALA A 3 12.24 2.68 19.22
N VAL A 4 12.35 2.70 17.89
CA VAL A 4 11.58 3.62 17.02
C VAL A 4 10.16 3.11 16.84
N LEU A 5 9.99 1.81 16.58
CA LEU A 5 8.68 1.17 16.47
C LEU A 5 7.89 1.24 17.79
N GLU A 6 8.58 1.05 18.93
CA GLU A 6 8.00 1.24 20.27
C GLU A 6 7.58 2.69 20.56
N ARG A 7 8.26 3.68 19.99
CA ARG A 7 7.87 5.09 20.13
C ARG A 7 6.64 5.41 19.28
N LEU A 8 6.56 4.85 18.08
CA LEU A 8 5.42 5.03 17.18
C LEU A 8 4.13 4.44 17.76
N SER A 9 4.21 3.27 18.42
CA SER A 9 3.03 2.68 19.09
C SER A 9 2.49 3.51 20.26
N ARG A 10 3.31 4.41 20.83
CA ARG A 10 2.93 5.33 21.92
C ARG A 10 2.48 6.70 21.42
N SER A 11 2.64 7.00 20.13
CA SER A 11 2.21 8.28 19.55
C SER A 11 0.73 8.20 19.14
N ASN A 12 -0.08 9.19 19.52
CA ASN A 12 -1.53 9.25 19.29
C ASN A 12 -1.96 9.44 17.82
N SER A 13 -1.06 9.21 16.85
CA SER A 13 -1.24 9.60 15.44
C SER A 13 -1.29 8.43 14.47
N THR A 14 -1.28 7.17 14.95
CA THR A 14 -1.28 5.96 14.12
C THR A 14 -2.62 5.24 14.19
N SER A 15 -3.04 4.57 13.11
CA SER A 15 -4.28 3.77 13.11
C SER A 15 -4.23 2.67 14.17
N GLN A 16 -5.40 2.25 14.65
CA GLN A 16 -5.54 1.13 15.57
C GLN A 16 -4.94 -0.15 14.97
N ALA A 17 -5.18 -0.41 13.68
CA ALA A 17 -4.64 -1.57 12.97
C ALA A 17 -3.11 -1.57 12.97
N PHE A 18 -2.48 -0.41 12.68
CA PHE A 18 -1.03 -0.26 12.72
C PHE A 18 -0.47 -0.51 14.12
N ALA A 19 -1.10 0.06 15.16
CA ALA A 19 -0.68 -0.14 16.55
C ALA A 19 -0.81 -1.61 17.01
N GLU A 20 -1.80 -2.35 16.51
CA GLU A 20 -1.93 -3.79 16.76
C GLU A 20 -0.82 -4.57 16.08
N VAL A 21 -0.48 -4.26 14.82
CA VAL A 21 0.62 -4.92 14.10
C VAL A 21 1.97 -4.71 14.78
N LEU A 22 2.22 -3.54 15.36
CA LEU A 22 3.46 -3.26 16.11
C LEU A 22 3.63 -4.16 17.35
N ARG A 23 2.55 -4.74 17.88
CA ARG A 23 2.59 -5.65 19.04
C ARG A 23 2.81 -7.12 18.65
N LEU A 24 2.75 -7.44 17.36
CA LEU A 24 2.89 -8.81 16.87
C LEU A 24 4.35 -9.32 16.98
N PRO A 25 4.54 -10.66 17.04
CA PRO A 25 5.85 -11.26 16.87
C PRO A 25 6.54 -10.78 15.58
N LYS A 26 7.87 -10.60 15.64
CA LYS A 26 8.69 -10.01 14.56
C LYS A 26 8.40 -10.58 13.16
N GLN A 27 8.16 -11.88 13.04
CA GLN A 27 7.89 -12.52 11.75
C GLN A 27 6.54 -12.08 11.15
N GLN A 28 5.49 -12.00 11.96
CA GLN A 28 4.16 -11.58 11.52
C GLN A 28 4.15 -10.07 11.22
N LEU A 29 4.75 -9.28 12.11
CA LEU A 29 4.95 -7.85 11.90
C LEU A 29 5.65 -7.56 10.57
N ARG A 30 6.76 -8.26 10.27
CA ARG A 30 7.51 -8.02 9.03
C ARG A 30 6.69 -8.35 7.78
N LYS A 31 5.87 -9.40 7.81
CA LYS A 31 5.00 -9.77 6.69
C LYS A 31 3.95 -8.71 6.39
N LEU A 32 3.43 -8.04 7.43
CA LEU A 32 2.39 -7.01 7.29
C LEU A 32 2.98 -5.64 6.95
N LEU A 33 4.08 -5.23 7.59
CA LEU A 33 4.68 -3.90 7.37
C LEU A 33 5.59 -3.83 6.13
N TYR A 34 6.17 -4.96 5.73
CA TYR A 34 7.12 -5.02 4.61
C TYR A 34 6.76 -6.14 3.62
N PRO A 35 5.52 -6.17 3.10
CA PRO A 35 5.03 -7.29 2.30
C PRO A 35 5.76 -7.45 0.96
N LEU A 36 6.43 -6.40 0.49
CA LEU A 36 7.11 -6.37 -0.81
C LEU A 36 8.63 -6.50 -0.71
N GLN A 37 9.19 -6.63 0.49
CA GLN A 37 10.65 -6.69 0.67
C GLN A 37 11.28 -7.86 -0.10
N GLU A 38 10.59 -9.00 -0.19
CA GLU A 38 11.05 -10.16 -0.95
C GLU A 38 10.94 -9.98 -2.47
N VAL A 39 10.21 -8.97 -2.95
CA VAL A 39 10.09 -8.65 -4.38
C VAL A 39 11.35 -7.97 -4.89
N GLU A 40 12.09 -7.28 -4.01
CA GLU A 40 13.31 -6.56 -4.37
C GLU A 40 14.30 -7.43 -5.13
N ARG A 41 14.45 -8.71 -4.75
CA ARG A 41 15.36 -9.68 -5.40
C ARG A 41 15.04 -9.97 -6.87
N PHE A 42 13.82 -9.69 -7.32
CA PHE A 42 13.39 -9.89 -8.70
C PHE A 42 13.49 -8.62 -9.55
N LEU A 43 13.88 -7.49 -8.97
CA LEU A 43 14.09 -6.25 -9.72
C LEU A 43 15.33 -6.34 -10.60
N ALA A 44 15.22 -5.84 -11.84
CA ALA A 44 16.33 -5.83 -12.78
C ALA A 44 17.50 -5.00 -12.22
N PRO A 45 18.76 -5.48 -12.31
CA PRO A 45 19.93 -4.81 -11.76
C PRO A 45 20.13 -3.37 -12.28
N HIS A 46 19.74 -3.11 -13.52
CA HIS A 46 19.93 -1.82 -14.20
C HIS A 46 18.96 -0.73 -13.71
N GLY A 47 17.81 -1.08 -13.13
CA GLY A 47 16.87 -0.09 -12.58
C GLY A 47 17.28 0.48 -11.23
N ARG A 48 18.33 -0.07 -10.60
CA ARG A 48 18.79 0.31 -9.26
C ARG A 48 19.88 1.40 -9.27
N GLN A 49 20.52 1.63 -10.41
CA GLN A 49 21.72 2.47 -10.49
C GLN A 49 21.39 3.95 -10.69
N ASP A 50 20.29 4.26 -11.38
CA ASP A 50 19.92 5.65 -11.71
C ASP A 50 19.06 6.32 -10.64
N LEU A 51 18.46 5.54 -9.74
CA LEU A 51 17.61 6.02 -8.67
C LEU A 51 18.15 5.48 -7.35
N HIS A 52 18.76 6.34 -6.53
CA HIS A 52 19.13 6.05 -5.13
C HIS A 52 17.89 5.85 -4.23
N LEU A 53 16.90 5.09 -4.69
CA LEU A 53 15.68 4.80 -3.96
C LEU A 53 15.90 3.57 -3.06
N ARG A 54 15.52 3.70 -1.80
CA ARG A 54 15.33 2.55 -0.91
C ARG A 54 14.01 1.87 -1.27
N ILE A 55 14.05 1.01 -2.30
CA ILE A 55 12.86 0.33 -2.80
C ILE A 55 12.43 -0.73 -1.77
N PHE A 56 11.16 -0.72 -1.38
CA PHE A 56 10.57 -1.66 -0.41
C PHE A 56 11.25 -1.67 0.99
N ASP A 57 12.02 -0.64 1.34
CA ASP A 57 12.62 -0.43 2.67
C ASP A 57 12.22 0.94 3.25
N PRO A 58 10.92 1.20 3.46
CA PRO A 58 10.46 2.45 4.06
C PRO A 58 10.86 2.53 5.53
N SER A 59 11.12 3.75 6.02
CA SER A 59 11.33 3.93 7.46
C SER A 59 10.03 3.68 8.23
N PRO A 60 10.11 3.31 9.52
CA PRO A 60 8.92 3.19 10.36
C PRO A 60 8.06 4.46 10.42
N GLU A 61 8.69 5.64 10.34
CA GLU A 61 8.00 6.94 10.34
C GLU A 61 7.25 7.15 9.02
N ASP A 62 7.84 6.73 7.90
CA ASP A 62 7.17 6.77 6.59
C ASP A 62 5.96 5.83 6.57
N LEU A 63 6.09 4.63 7.14
CA LEU A 63 5.00 3.68 7.29
C LEU A 63 3.86 4.26 8.14
N ALA A 64 4.16 4.85 9.29
CA ALA A 64 3.17 5.48 10.15
C ALA A 64 2.46 6.67 9.47
N ARG A 65 3.19 7.46 8.67
CA ARG A 65 2.61 8.56 7.88
C ARG A 65 1.74 8.04 6.74
N ALA A 66 2.19 7.01 6.04
CA ALA A 66 1.46 6.39 4.93
C ALA A 66 0.19 5.68 5.41
N ASP A 67 0.23 5.04 6.58
CA ASP A 67 -0.92 4.40 7.22
C ASP A 67 -2.11 5.35 7.36
N ASN A 68 -1.88 6.62 7.72
CA ASN A 68 -2.93 7.64 7.77
C ASN A 68 -3.54 7.98 6.40
N VAL A 69 -2.82 7.77 5.30
CA VAL A 69 -3.31 7.97 3.93
C VAL A 69 -4.12 6.76 3.45
N PHE A 70 -3.78 5.56 3.91
CA PHE A 70 -4.43 4.31 3.48
C PHE A 70 -5.44 3.75 4.49
N THR A 71 -5.66 4.41 5.63
CA THR A 71 -6.72 4.05 6.57
C THR A 71 -8.05 4.58 6.06
N ALA A 72 -9.04 3.70 5.88
CA ALA A 72 -10.37 4.13 5.53
C ALA A 72 -10.98 4.94 6.69
N THR A 73 -11.34 6.19 6.43
CA THR A 73 -12.07 7.04 7.37
C THR A 73 -13.31 7.61 6.69
N GLU A 74 -14.21 8.24 7.44
CA GLU A 74 -15.36 8.92 6.82
C GLU A 74 -14.97 9.97 5.76
N ARG A 75 -13.75 10.53 5.86
CA ARG A 75 -13.22 11.52 4.92
C ARG A 75 -12.39 10.93 3.79
N ASN A 76 -11.98 9.68 3.92
CA ASN A 76 -11.08 8.99 3.02
C ASN A 76 -11.56 7.55 2.85
N ARG A 77 -12.57 7.37 2.00
CA ARG A 77 -13.13 6.04 1.71
C ARG A 77 -12.38 5.41 0.56
N ILE A 78 -11.98 4.16 0.77
CA ILE A 78 -11.32 3.34 -0.23
C ILE A 78 -12.39 2.49 -0.90
N ASP A 79 -12.94 3.02 -1.99
CA ASP A 79 -14.05 2.41 -2.73
C ASP A 79 -13.68 2.14 -4.19
N TYR A 80 -14.35 1.15 -4.77
CA TYR A 80 -14.36 0.98 -6.21
C TYR A 80 -15.21 2.08 -6.85
N VAL A 81 -14.59 2.90 -7.71
CA VAL A 81 -15.29 4.01 -8.39
C VAL A 81 -15.95 3.54 -9.69
N SER A 82 -15.16 3.07 -10.66
CA SER A 82 -15.67 2.58 -11.95
C SER A 82 -14.63 1.74 -12.69
N SER A 83 -15.06 1.09 -13.78
CA SER A 83 -14.18 0.54 -14.79
C SER A 83 -14.39 1.31 -16.10
N ALA A 84 -13.28 1.66 -16.75
CA ALA A 84 -13.29 2.43 -17.97
C ALA A 84 -12.65 1.61 -19.09
N VAL A 85 -13.46 1.18 -20.05
CA VAL A 85 -13.02 0.48 -21.27
C VAL A 85 -12.33 1.46 -22.23
N ARG A 86 -12.69 2.74 -22.13
CA ARG A 86 -12.18 3.84 -22.94
C ARG A 86 -11.87 5.04 -22.06
N ILE A 87 -10.91 5.86 -22.48
CA ILE A 87 -10.44 7.00 -21.68
C ILE A 87 -11.54 8.05 -21.45
N ASP A 88 -12.47 8.21 -22.39
CA ASP A 88 -13.63 9.11 -22.32
C ASP A 88 -14.67 8.67 -21.28
N HIS A 89 -14.57 7.44 -20.76
CA HIS A 89 -15.41 6.94 -19.66
C HIS A 89 -14.69 6.93 -18.31
N ALA A 90 -13.42 7.33 -18.25
CA ALA A 90 -12.68 7.41 -17.00
C ALA A 90 -13.28 8.52 -16.11
N PRO A 91 -13.33 8.35 -14.78
CA PRO A 91 -13.74 9.40 -13.87
C PRO A 91 -12.83 10.63 -14.04
N ASP A 92 -13.43 11.80 -14.20
CA ASP A 92 -12.69 13.07 -14.17
C ASP A 92 -12.64 13.57 -12.71
N LEU A 93 -11.68 13.06 -11.95
CA LEU A 93 -11.49 13.40 -10.55
C LEU A 93 -10.31 14.38 -10.40
N PRO A 94 -10.46 15.51 -9.67
CA PRO A 94 -9.38 16.48 -9.46
C PRO A 94 -8.39 16.03 -8.37
N ARG A 95 -8.10 14.72 -8.31
CA ARG A 95 -7.25 14.08 -7.29
C ARG A 95 -6.04 13.43 -7.97
N PRO A 96 -4.89 13.32 -7.28
CA PRO A 96 -3.77 12.56 -7.80
C PRO A 96 -4.12 11.08 -7.97
N GLU A 97 -3.66 10.47 -9.07
CA GLU A 97 -3.91 9.06 -9.37
C GLU A 97 -2.60 8.25 -9.39
N VAL A 98 -2.70 6.99 -8.97
CA VAL A 98 -1.61 6.01 -9.05
C VAL A 98 -2.06 4.86 -9.93
N CYS A 99 -1.36 4.64 -11.05
CA CYS A 99 -1.68 3.56 -12.00
C CYS A 99 -0.84 2.31 -11.73
N PHE A 100 -1.48 1.14 -11.67
CA PHE A 100 -0.82 -0.16 -11.56
C PHE A 100 -0.75 -0.86 -12.92
N ILE A 101 0.45 -1.01 -13.48
CA ILE A 101 0.67 -1.62 -14.79
C ILE A 101 1.47 -2.92 -14.63
N GLY A 102 1.07 -3.96 -15.37
CA GLY A 102 1.77 -5.24 -15.35
C GLY A 102 1.08 -6.33 -16.15
N ARG A 103 1.85 -7.37 -16.52
CA ARG A 103 1.43 -8.46 -17.41
C ARG A 103 0.30 -9.34 -16.88
N SER A 104 0.11 -9.42 -15.57
CA SER A 104 -0.85 -10.32 -14.92
C SER A 104 -1.83 -9.56 -14.03
N ASN A 105 -3.13 -9.83 -14.15
CA ASN A 105 -4.16 -9.24 -13.29
C ASN A 105 -4.06 -9.80 -11.85
N VAL A 106 -3.73 -11.08 -11.71
CA VAL A 106 -3.47 -11.73 -10.41
C VAL A 106 -2.32 -11.03 -9.68
N GLY A 107 -1.22 -10.77 -10.37
CA GLY A 107 -0.06 -10.09 -9.78
C GLY A 107 -0.38 -8.67 -9.35
N LYS A 108 -1.09 -7.90 -10.19
CA LYS A 108 -1.54 -6.53 -9.86
C LYS A 108 -2.46 -6.52 -8.64
N SER A 109 -3.49 -7.36 -8.65
CA SER A 109 -4.46 -7.46 -7.54
C SER A 109 -3.79 -7.91 -6.24
N SER A 110 -2.81 -8.83 -6.32
CA SER A 110 -2.04 -9.28 -5.16
C SER A 110 -1.16 -8.16 -4.58
N LEU A 111 -0.54 -7.34 -5.45
CA LEU A 111 0.21 -6.16 -5.03
C LEU A 111 -0.68 -5.14 -4.32
N ILE A 112 -1.86 -4.86 -4.87
CA ILE A 112 -2.85 -3.97 -4.24
C ILE A 112 -3.24 -4.52 -2.86
N LYS A 113 -3.61 -5.80 -2.75
CA LYS A 113 -3.93 -6.45 -1.46
C LYS A 113 -2.80 -6.32 -0.44
N ALA A 114 -1.54 -6.47 -0.87
CA ALA A 114 -0.39 -6.31 0.00
C ALA A 114 -0.26 -4.87 0.53
N LEU A 115 -0.50 -3.87 -0.33
CA LEU A 115 -0.47 -2.45 0.05
C LEU A 115 -1.58 -2.09 1.06
N PHE A 116 -2.77 -2.67 0.90
CA PHE A 116 -3.92 -2.46 1.79
C PHE A 116 -4.01 -3.50 2.91
N SER A 117 -2.92 -4.19 3.25
CA SER A 117 -2.94 -5.26 4.26
C SER A 117 -3.35 -4.80 5.67
N LEU A 118 -3.27 -3.49 5.94
CA LEU A 118 -3.70 -2.87 7.21
C LEU A 118 -5.11 -2.24 7.13
N ALA A 119 -5.75 -2.31 5.97
CA ALA A 119 -7.11 -1.84 5.70
C ALA A 119 -7.99 -3.05 5.32
N PRO A 120 -8.34 -3.92 6.28
CA PRO A 120 -9.06 -5.18 6.01
C PRO A 120 -10.44 -4.99 5.38
N GLU A 121 -11.03 -3.80 5.49
CA GLU A 121 -12.27 -3.38 4.83
C GLU A 121 -12.13 -3.27 3.30
N VAL A 122 -10.90 -3.20 2.77
CA VAL A 122 -10.64 -3.04 1.34
C VAL A 122 -10.72 -4.40 0.64
N GLU A 123 -11.86 -4.70 0.02
CA GLU A 123 -12.01 -5.87 -0.84
C GLU A 123 -11.43 -5.66 -2.24
N VAL A 124 -10.25 -6.24 -2.48
CA VAL A 124 -9.67 -6.27 -3.83
C VAL A 124 -10.17 -7.51 -4.59
N ARG A 125 -10.99 -7.29 -5.61
CA ARG A 125 -11.47 -8.33 -6.51
C ARG A 125 -10.64 -8.34 -7.79
N GLU A 126 -10.33 -9.52 -8.31
CA GLU A 126 -9.75 -9.65 -9.64
C GLU A 126 -10.84 -9.29 -10.66
N ARG A 127 -10.70 -8.14 -11.33
CA ARG A 127 -11.52 -7.77 -12.47
C ARG A 127 -10.61 -7.54 -13.67
N GLU A 128 -11.12 -7.85 -14.85
CA GLU A 128 -10.37 -7.72 -16.12
C GLU A 128 -10.11 -6.25 -16.48
N GLU A 129 -10.68 -5.30 -15.75
CA GLU A 129 -10.65 -3.87 -16.07
C GLU A 129 -10.11 -3.04 -14.90
N ASN A 130 -9.27 -2.07 -15.27
CA ASN A 130 -8.48 -1.16 -14.42
C ASN A 130 -9.11 -0.86 -13.05
N ILE A 131 -8.36 -1.17 -11.98
CA ILE A 131 -8.75 -0.82 -10.61
C ILE A 131 -8.26 0.62 -10.35
N PHE A 132 -9.21 1.54 -10.21
CA PHE A 132 -8.98 2.88 -9.69
C PHE A 132 -9.23 2.86 -8.18
N ILE A 133 -8.21 3.25 -7.41
CA ILE A 133 -8.34 3.44 -5.96
C ILE A 133 -8.10 4.91 -5.69
N SER A 134 -9.16 5.63 -5.30
CA SER A 134 -9.05 7.01 -4.85
C SER A 134 -8.81 7.05 -3.34
N GLY A 135 -7.80 7.83 -2.92
CA GLY A 135 -7.69 8.38 -1.55
C GLY A 135 -8.18 9.82 -1.50
#